data_AF-A0A9C9Q3N6-F1
#
_entry.id   AF-A0A9C9Q3N6-F1
#
_cell.length_a   1.000
_cell.length_b   1.000
_cell.length_c   1.000
_cell.angle_alpha   90.00
_cell.angle_beta   90.00
_cell.angle_gamma   90.00
#
_symmetry.space_group_name_H-M   'P 1'
#
loop_
_entity.id
_entity.type
_entity.pdbx_description
1 polymer ?
#
loop_
_entity_poly.entity_id
_entity_poly.type
_entity_poly.pdbx_seq_one_letter_code
_entity_poly.pdbx_strand_id
1 'polypeptide(L)'
;MHRLFLFLLLALLISGCAETRQVMRFTEADREHVWPSAPEPPRYRFVGELTGEENFEALEKDSAANRVRDFFSAIVGLGSKAGFRNILQRPQSGVVDSAGRILVTDASRLAVFVFDQAAGTLSVWDQAS
;
A
#
# COMPACT_ATOMS: atom_id res chain seq x y z
N MET A 1 43.49 -3.19 -19.36
CA MET A 1 43.23 -3.13 -17.90
C MET A 1 42.30 -1.96 -17.52
N HIS A 2 42.59 -0.73 -17.94
CA HIS A 2 41.73 0.44 -17.65
C HIS A 2 40.28 0.32 -18.14
N ARG A 3 40.05 -0.20 -19.36
CA ARG A 3 38.70 -0.41 -19.90
C ARG A 3 37.89 -1.42 -19.07
N LEU A 4 38.53 -2.50 -18.61
CA LEU A 4 37.91 -3.52 -17.78
C LEU A 4 37.54 -2.96 -16.40
N PHE A 5 38.41 -2.13 -15.82
CA PHE A 5 38.15 -1.44 -14.56
C PHE A 5 36.98 -0.46 -14.66
N LEU A 6 36.88 0.28 -15.77
CA LEU A 6 35.78 1.21 -16.03
C LEU A 6 34.43 0.47 -16.18
N PHE A 7 34.41 -0.67 -16.86
CA PHE A 7 33.22 -1.52 -16.96
C PHE A 7 32.79 -2.11 -15.61
N LEU A 8 33.75 -2.53 -14.78
CA LEU A 8 33.47 -3.06 -13.44
C LEU A 8 32.92 -1.97 -12.51
N LEU A 9 33.45 -0.74 -12.59
CA LEU A 9 32.99 0.41 -11.83
C LEU A 9 31.56 0.81 -12.24
N LEU A 10 31.27 0.79 -13.54
CA LEU A 10 29.93 1.07 -14.06
C LEU A 10 28.92 0.00 -13.65
N ALA A 11 29.30 -1.29 -13.68
CA ALA A 11 28.45 -2.37 -13.21
C ALA A 11 28.14 -2.27 -11.70
N LEU A 12 29.12 -1.82 -10.90
CA LEU A 12 28.93 -1.62 -9.46
C LEU A 12 27.98 -0.45 -9.16
N LEU A 13 28.02 0.62 -9.97
CA LEU A 13 27.13 1.77 -9.85
C LEU A 13 25.66 1.45 -10.18
N ILE A 14 25.39 0.39 -10.94
CA ILE A 14 24.03 -0.03 -11.32
C ILE A 14 23.47 -1.08 -10.34
N SER A 15 24.28 -1.62 -9.44
CA SER A 15 23.83 -2.55 -8.39
C SER A 15 23.16 -1.82 -7.22
N GLY A 16 22.13 -1.02 -7.50
CA GLY A 16 21.24 -0.48 -6.47
C GLY A 16 20.28 -1.56 -6.00
N CYS A 17 20.44 -2.03 -4.76
CA CYS A 17 19.48 -2.91 -4.11
C CYS A 17 18.32 -2.05 -3.58
N ALA A 18 17.34 -1.77 -4.43
CA ALA A 18 16.08 -1.17 -4.00
C ALA A 18 15.07 -2.29 -3.73
N GLU A 19 15.11 -2.85 -2.52
CA GLU A 19 14.03 -3.69 -2.02
C GLU A 19 13.06 -2.80 -1.24
N THR A 20 12.02 -2.29 -1.92
CA THR A 20 10.92 -1.58 -1.25
C THR A 20 9.81 -2.60 -1.00
N ARG A 21 9.94 -3.39 0.06
CA ARG A 21 8.82 -4.23 0.50
C ARG A 21 7.81 -3.35 1.20
N GLN A 22 6.95 -2.69 0.44
CA GLN A 22 5.91 -1.80 0.95
C GLN A 22 4.74 -2.64 1.43
N VAL A 23 4.78 -3.00 2.70
CA VAL A 23 3.74 -3.80 3.36
C VAL A 23 2.86 -2.86 4.18
N MET A 24 1.56 -3.13 4.21
CA MET A 24 0.65 -2.48 5.15
C MET A 24 1.17 -2.70 6.58
N ARG A 25 1.29 -1.60 7.35
CA ARG A 25 1.75 -1.61 8.73
C ARG A 25 0.67 -1.09 9.65
N PHE A 26 0.32 -1.91 10.63
CA PHE A 26 -0.46 -1.47 11.78
C PHE A 26 0.48 -1.01 12.89
N THR A 27 0.26 0.21 13.37
CA THR A 27 0.95 0.78 14.52
C THR A 27 -0.05 0.89 15.66
N GLU A 28 0.17 0.15 16.75
CA GLU A 28 -0.69 0.21 17.93
C GLU A 28 -0.67 1.60 18.56
N ALA A 29 -1.79 1.99 19.17
CA ALA A 29 -1.89 3.26 19.88
C ALA A 29 -0.90 3.32 21.06
N ASP A 30 -0.14 4.41 21.16
CA ASP A 30 0.82 4.65 22.25
C ASP A 30 0.13 5.00 23.57
N ARG A 31 -1.10 5.51 23.48
CA ARG A 31 -1.91 5.96 24.61
C ARG A 31 -3.38 5.62 24.41
N GLU A 32 -4.06 5.42 25.53
CA GLU A 32 -5.50 5.22 25.54
C GLU A 32 -6.21 6.51 25.13
N HIS A 33 -6.84 6.48 23.95
CA HIS A 33 -7.70 7.54 23.47
C HIS A 33 -9.11 6.99 23.30
N VAL A 34 -10.04 7.53 24.06
CA VAL A 34 -11.45 7.10 24.08
C VAL A 34 -12.37 8.28 23.78
N TRP A 35 -13.52 7.98 23.19
CA TRP A 35 -14.55 8.96 22.88
C TRP A 35 -15.94 8.44 23.25
N PRO A 36 -16.83 9.27 23.84
CA PRO A 36 -16.55 10.60 24.37
C PRO A 36 -15.59 10.53 25.57
N SER A 37 -14.98 11.67 25.93
CA SER A 37 -14.23 11.79 27.18
C SER A 37 -15.18 11.82 28.38
N ALA A 38 -14.64 11.52 29.57
CA ALA A 38 -15.37 11.70 30.83
C ALA A 38 -15.97 13.13 30.90
N PRO A 39 -17.18 13.30 31.47
CA PRO A 39 -17.93 12.34 32.31
C PRO A 39 -18.83 11.35 31.53
N GLU A 40 -18.94 11.48 30.21
CA GLU A 40 -19.77 10.56 29.42
C GLU A 40 -19.11 9.18 29.30
N PRO A 41 -19.90 8.09 29.25
CA PRO A 41 -19.35 6.75 29.08
C PRO A 41 -18.71 6.60 27.69
N PRO A 42 -17.44 6.14 27.60
CA PRO A 42 -16.75 6.00 26.33
C PRO A 42 -17.39 4.90 25.47
N ARG A 43 -17.50 5.17 24.17
CA ARG A 43 -18.12 4.29 23.15
C ARG A 43 -17.12 3.78 22.13
N TYR A 44 -16.10 4.58 21.84
CA TYR A 44 -15.03 4.24 20.91
C TYR A 44 -13.69 4.31 21.63
N ARG A 45 -12.78 3.43 21.24
CA ARG A 45 -11.39 3.42 21.65
C ARG A 45 -10.53 3.41 20.40
N PHE A 46 -9.58 4.32 20.32
CA PHE A 46 -8.56 4.29 19.31
C PHE A 46 -7.58 3.15 19.60
N VAL A 47 -7.42 2.24 18.65
CA VAL A 47 -6.60 1.03 18.81
C VAL A 47 -5.25 1.14 18.12
N GLY A 48 -5.10 2.07 17.18
CA GLY A 48 -3.90 2.23 16.38
C GLY A 48 -4.21 2.79 14.99
N GLU A 49 -3.18 2.89 14.18
CA GLU A 49 -3.23 3.40 12.82
C GLU A 49 -2.79 2.31 11.84
N LEU A 50 -3.55 2.15 10.76
CA LEU A 50 -3.18 1.28 9.66
C LEU A 50 -2.66 2.14 8.51
N THR A 51 -1.37 2.02 8.25
CA THR A 51 -0.65 2.81 7.24
C THR A 51 -0.18 1.91 6.10
N GLY A 52 -0.05 2.48 4.91
CA GLY A 52 0.83 1.93 3.89
C GLY A 52 0.91 2.79 2.64
N GLU A 53 1.89 2.43 1.81
CA GLU A 53 2.18 2.98 0.48
C GLU A 53 0.97 3.57 -0.27
N GLU A 54 1.03 4.82 -0.77
CA GLU A 54 0.06 5.31 -1.76
C GLU A 54 0.01 4.40 -3.02
N ASN A 55 1.02 3.54 -3.19
CA ASN A 55 1.26 2.62 -4.29
C ASN A 55 1.23 1.14 -3.84
N PHE A 56 0.12 0.67 -3.30
CA PHE A 56 -0.14 -0.78 -3.27
C PHE A 56 -0.41 -1.26 -4.71
N GLU A 57 0.61 -1.31 -5.56
CA GLU A 57 0.52 -2.19 -6.72
C GLU A 57 0.55 -3.61 -6.19
N ALA A 58 -0.42 -4.41 -6.63
CA ALA A 58 -0.43 -5.83 -6.34
C ALA A 58 0.96 -6.38 -6.64
N LEU A 59 1.39 -7.38 -5.85
CA LEU A 59 2.53 -8.23 -6.18
C LEU A 59 2.20 -9.03 -7.46
N GLU A 60 1.91 -8.37 -8.59
CA GLU A 60 2.10 -8.98 -9.88
C GLU A 60 3.56 -9.40 -9.91
N LYS A 61 3.79 -10.67 -10.23
CA LYS A 61 5.11 -11.29 -10.23
C LYS A 61 6.08 -10.35 -10.95
N ASP A 62 6.90 -9.67 -10.16
CA ASP A 62 7.81 -8.62 -10.61
C ASP A 62 8.91 -9.29 -11.44
N SER A 63 8.58 -9.58 -12.69
CA SER A 63 9.49 -10.23 -13.61
C SER A 63 10.50 -9.19 -14.07
N ALA A 64 11.75 -9.61 -14.25
CA ALA A 64 12.79 -8.71 -14.77
C ALA A 64 12.38 -8.04 -16.09
N ALA A 65 11.51 -8.70 -16.88
CA ALA A 65 10.95 -8.15 -18.11
C ALA A 65 10.01 -6.96 -17.88
N ASN A 66 9.15 -6.99 -16.86
CA ASN A 66 8.25 -5.87 -16.53
C ASN A 66 9.06 -4.64 -16.09
N ARG A 67 10.06 -4.84 -15.22
CA ARG A 67 10.96 -3.75 -14.76
C ARG A 67 11.69 -3.05 -15.90
N VAL A 68 12.20 -3.83 -16.87
CA VAL A 68 12.85 -3.26 -18.06
C VAL A 68 11.84 -2.45 -18.89
N ARG A 69 10.64 -2.99 -19.10
CA ARG A 69 9.58 -2.29 -19.83
C ARG A 69 9.20 -0.98 -19.17
N ASP A 70 9.01 -0.97 -17.85
CA ASP A 70 8.57 0.20 -17.11
C ASP A 70 9.67 1.26 -17.00
N PHE A 71 10.95 0.86 -16.96
CA PHE A 71 12.08 1.79 -17.09
C PHE A 71 12.09 2.48 -18.46
N PHE A 72 11.92 1.73 -19.55
CA PHE A 72 11.86 2.32 -20.88
C PHE A 72 10.61 3.19 -21.07
N SER A 73 9.45 2.79 -20.53
CA SER A 73 8.23 3.60 -20.60
C SER A 73 8.38 4.92 -19.84
N ALA A 74 9.05 4.90 -18.69
CA ALA A 74 9.40 6.11 -17.93
C ALA A 74 10.31 7.05 -18.74
N ILE A 75 11.35 6.52 -19.40
CA ILE A 75 12.25 7.30 -20.26
C ILE A 75 11.51 7.96 -21.41
N VAL A 76 10.57 7.25 -22.05
CA VAL A 76 9.82 7.80 -23.19
C VAL A 76 8.60 8.63 -22.77
N GLY A 77 8.42 8.90 -21.47
CA GLY A 77 7.29 9.68 -20.96
C GLY A 77 5.93 9.00 -21.11
N LEU A 78 5.92 7.70 -21.40
CA LEU A 78 4.74 6.85 -21.30
C LEU A 78 4.60 6.49 -19.82
N GLY A 79 4.22 7.49 -19.02
CA GLY A 79 3.95 7.31 -17.61
C GLY A 79 3.04 6.10 -17.43
N SER A 80 3.46 5.15 -16.58
CA SER A 80 2.55 4.15 -16.03
C SER A 80 1.29 4.91 -15.63
N LYS A 81 0.13 4.48 -16.15
CA LYS A 81 -1.16 5.09 -15.84
C LYS A 81 -1.14 5.36 -14.35
N ALA A 82 -1.21 6.64 -13.94
CA ALA A 82 -1.19 7.04 -12.55
C ALA A 82 -2.13 6.09 -11.81
N GLY A 83 -1.53 5.09 -11.15
CA GLY A 83 -2.29 3.98 -10.59
C GLY A 83 -3.30 4.63 -9.69
N PHE A 84 -4.57 4.25 -9.80
CA PHE A 84 -5.60 4.80 -8.94
C PHE A 84 -5.11 4.64 -7.52
N ARG A 85 -4.64 5.74 -6.93
CA ARG A 85 -4.07 5.79 -5.59
C ARG A 85 -5.04 5.03 -4.69
N ASN A 86 -4.60 3.95 -4.04
CA ASN A 86 -5.49 3.06 -3.27
C ASN A 86 -5.89 3.73 -1.94
N ILE A 87 -6.57 4.88 -2.06
CA ILE A 87 -6.97 5.76 -0.97
C ILE A 87 -8.49 5.87 -0.94
N LEU A 88 -9.02 5.65 0.26
CA LEU A 88 -10.40 5.93 0.61
C LEU A 88 -10.74 7.38 0.28
N GLN A 89 -11.82 7.59 -0.45
CA GLN A 89 -12.34 8.90 -0.86
C GLN A 89 -13.53 9.30 -0.02
N ARG A 90 -14.49 8.38 0.16
CA ARG A 90 -15.71 8.61 0.93
C ARG A 90 -16.15 7.32 1.63
N PRO A 91 -15.40 6.88 2.65
CA PRO A 91 -15.76 5.72 3.43
C PRO A 91 -17.10 5.95 4.14
N GLN A 92 -17.97 4.94 4.19
CA GLN A 92 -19.31 5.04 4.79
C GLN A 92 -19.47 4.12 6.00
N SER A 93 -18.98 2.88 5.90
CA SER A 93 -19.09 1.89 6.96
C SER A 93 -17.91 0.92 6.94
N GLY A 94 -17.68 0.27 8.07
CA GLY A 94 -16.64 -0.74 8.24
C GLY A 94 -17.16 -1.95 9.02
N VAL A 95 -16.66 -3.14 8.69
CA VAL A 95 -16.94 -4.40 9.40
C VAL A 95 -15.66 -5.23 9.50
N VAL A 96 -15.54 -6.01 10.56
CA VAL A 96 -14.49 -7.02 10.70
C VAL A 96 -15.07 -8.38 10.40
N ASP A 97 -14.47 -9.11 9.46
CA ASP A 97 -14.91 -10.47 9.15
C ASP A 97 -14.33 -11.51 10.11
N SER A 98 -14.71 -12.79 9.92
CA SER A 98 -14.22 -13.89 10.78
C SER A 98 -12.73 -14.16 10.67
N ALA A 99 -12.07 -13.66 9.62
CA ALA A 99 -10.63 -13.76 9.43
C ALA A 99 -9.88 -12.57 10.06
N GLY A 100 -10.59 -11.60 10.64
CA GLY A 100 -10.00 -10.41 11.24
C GLY A 100 -9.65 -9.31 10.22
N ARG A 101 -10.13 -9.42 8.98
CA ARG A 101 -9.92 -8.38 7.96
C ARG A 101 -10.90 -7.24 8.18
N ILE A 102 -10.44 -6.01 7.99
CA ILE A 102 -11.29 -4.82 8.07
C ILE A 102 -11.79 -4.50 6.67
N LEU A 103 -13.10 -4.57 6.47
CA LEU A 103 -13.75 -4.26 5.19
C LEU A 103 -14.42 -2.90 5.30
N VAL A 104 -14.09 -1.98 4.41
CA VAL A 104 -14.62 -0.60 4.40
C VAL A 104 -15.32 -0.31 3.08
N THR A 105 -16.58 0.11 3.15
CA THR A 105 -17.35 0.53 1.97
C THR A 105 -17.00 1.97 1.60
N ASP A 106 -16.65 2.22 0.33
CA ASP A 106 -16.36 3.56 -0.17
C ASP A 106 -17.34 3.95 -1.28
N ALA A 107 -18.21 4.92 -0.97
CA ALA A 107 -19.29 5.32 -1.86
C ALA A 107 -18.84 6.18 -3.05
N SER A 108 -17.63 6.72 -3.04
CA SER A 108 -17.08 7.46 -4.19
C SER A 108 -16.31 6.53 -5.12
N ARG A 109 -15.73 5.46 -4.58
CA ARG A 109 -15.03 4.43 -5.35
C ARG A 109 -15.94 3.35 -5.90
N LEU A 110 -17.17 3.22 -5.36
CA LEU A 110 -18.07 2.11 -5.66
C LEU A 110 -17.38 0.75 -5.44
N ALA A 111 -16.63 0.65 -4.34
CA ALA A 111 -15.78 -0.49 -4.03
C ALA A 111 -15.73 -0.77 -2.53
N VAL A 112 -15.32 -1.99 -2.19
CA VAL A 112 -14.99 -2.39 -0.82
C VAL A 112 -13.47 -2.50 -0.69
N PHE A 113 -12.91 -1.77 0.26
CA PHE A 113 -11.49 -1.85 0.61
C PHE A 113 -11.34 -2.91 1.70
N VAL A 114 -10.46 -3.89 1.46
CA VAL A 114 -10.22 -5.00 2.37
C VAL A 114 -8.80 -4.90 2.88
N PHE A 115 -8.71 -4.52 4.15
CA PHE A 115 -7.46 -4.40 4.87
C PHE A 115 -7.17 -5.70 5.63
N ASP A 116 -6.16 -6.42 5.17
CA ASP A 116 -5.69 -7.66 5.81
C ASP A 116 -4.36 -7.39 6.50
N GLN A 117 -4.43 -7.11 7.81
CA GLN A 117 -3.25 -6.84 8.63
C GLN A 117 -2.32 -8.06 8.75
N ALA A 118 -2.88 -9.27 8.84
CA ALA A 118 -2.10 -10.49 9.02
C ALA A 118 -1.29 -10.82 7.74
N ALA A 119 -1.89 -10.62 6.58
CA ALA A 119 -1.22 -10.75 5.29
C ALA A 119 -0.39 -9.50 4.92
N GLY A 120 -0.65 -8.35 5.57
CA GLY A 120 -0.02 -7.07 5.24
C GLY A 120 -0.46 -6.53 3.88
N THR A 121 -1.69 -6.81 3.45
CA THR A 121 -2.18 -6.52 2.10
C THR A 121 -3.45 -5.67 2.12
N LEU A 122 -3.57 -4.80 1.12
CA LEU A 122 -4.80 -4.09 0.79
C LEU A 122 -5.34 -4.67 -0.52
N SER A 123 -6.58 -5.14 -0.50
CA SER A 123 -7.31 -5.50 -1.72
C SER A 123 -8.46 -4.52 -1.93
N VAL A 124 -8.74 -4.18 -3.18
CA VAL A 124 -9.92 -3.41 -3.57
C VAL A 124 -10.82 -4.32 -4.35
N TRP A 125 -12.04 -4.54 -3.86
CA TRP A 125 -13.06 -5.30 -4.57
C TRP A 125 -13.91 -4.29 -5.35
N ASP A 126 -13.63 -4.19 -6.65
CA ASP A 126 -14.46 -3.48 -7.60
C ASP A 126 -15.66 -4.36 -8.01
N GLN A 127 -16.76 -3.74 -8.45
CA GLN A 127 -18.01 -4.45 -8.81
C GLN A 127 -18.80 -5.06 -7.62
N ALA A 128 -18.75 -4.45 -6.44
CA ALA A 128 -19.63 -4.82 -5.32
C ALA A 128 -21.06 -4.25 -5.47
N SER A 129 -21.64 -4.35 -6.68
CA SER A 129 -23.01 -3.95 -7.01
C SER A 129 -23.99 -5.10 -6.89
#